data_AF-A0A9D6KY94-F1
#
_entry.id   AF-A0A9D6KY94-F1
#
_cell.length_a   1.000
_cell.length_b   1.000
_cell.length_c   1.000
_cell.angle_alpha   90.00
_cell.angle_beta   90.00
_cell.angle_gamma   90.00
#
_symmetry.space_group_name_H-M   'P 1'
#
loop_
_entity.id
_entity.type
_entity.pdbx_description
1 polymer ?
#
loop_
_entity_poly.entity_id
_entity_poly.type
_entity_poly.pdbx_seq_one_letter_code
_entity_poly.pdbx_strand_id
1 'polypeptide(L)'
;MSIFPLAANLAAAQRPEAPRIRTEDEAIRVAGGPVFLAVEELPEAYETPEAAEAAVPDLYGSGVYELLWRDECWRVVMRYWRPAPPAPVARTGEAAVRKPLGHARTPDDARALLETPAELAQETLPNLYIDHKQLMKRWGDVVRSGLGEIVEREGRFALRVTFWRPMHAPGVAAPLAPAERTELAERLAAPLKPDAQQDELDIGLFEDLA
;
A
#
# COMPACT_ATOMS: atom_id res chain seq x y z
N MET A 1 -20.99 0.13 19.71
CA MET A 1 -20.43 0.19 18.35
C MET A 1 -19.74 1.53 18.19
N SER A 2 -18.40 1.53 18.20
CA SER A 2 -17.57 2.74 18.31
C SER A 2 -17.60 3.59 17.03
N ILE A 3 -17.38 4.89 17.15
CA ILE A 3 -17.31 5.85 16.04
C ILE A 3 -15.95 6.52 16.12
N PHE A 4 -15.19 6.49 15.02
CA PHE A 4 -13.81 6.95 15.01
C PHE A 4 -13.63 8.18 14.12
N PRO A 5 -12.75 9.13 14.47
CA PRO A 5 -12.42 10.24 13.58
C PRO A 5 -11.69 9.75 12.33
N LEU A 6 -11.91 10.38 11.19
CA LEU A 6 -11.18 10.17 9.94
C LEU A 6 -10.16 11.31 9.76
N ALA A 7 -8.87 10.97 9.77
CA ALA A 7 -7.81 11.95 9.72
C ALA A 7 -6.50 11.40 9.15
N ALA A 8 -5.65 12.27 8.62
CA ALA A 8 -4.37 11.88 8.04
C ALA A 8 -3.30 11.48 9.07
N ASN A 9 -3.44 11.94 10.32
CA ASN A 9 -2.53 11.71 11.43
C ASN A 9 -3.24 11.95 12.78
N LEU A 10 -2.61 11.54 13.88
CA LEU A 10 -3.12 11.69 15.25
C LEU A 10 -3.50 13.15 15.59
N ALA A 11 -2.66 14.11 15.26
CA ALA A 11 -2.92 15.53 15.57
C ALA A 11 -4.18 16.07 14.86
N ALA A 12 -4.43 15.63 13.63
CA ALA A 12 -5.67 15.96 12.92
C ALA A 12 -6.88 15.18 13.48
N ALA A 13 -6.67 13.94 13.95
CA ALA A 13 -7.72 13.11 14.53
C ALA A 13 -8.27 13.69 15.85
N GLN A 14 -7.42 14.36 16.63
CA GLN A 14 -7.79 15.01 17.89
C GLN A 14 -8.64 16.28 17.71
N ARG A 15 -8.76 16.80 16.49
CA ARG A 15 -9.56 18.01 16.24
C ARG A 15 -11.05 17.69 16.36
N PRO A 16 -11.86 18.53 17.04
CA PRO A 16 -13.31 18.34 17.14
C PRO A 16 -14.01 18.26 15.77
N GLU A 17 -13.43 18.93 14.78
CA GLU A 17 -13.97 19.03 13.42
C GLU A 17 -13.69 17.78 12.56
N ALA A 18 -12.89 16.83 13.05
CA ALA A 18 -12.55 15.63 12.32
C ALA A 18 -13.84 14.81 12.04
N PRO A 19 -14.12 14.45 10.77
CA PRO A 19 -15.31 13.66 10.45
C PRO A 19 -15.34 12.36 11.25
N ARG A 20 -16.45 12.07 11.93
CA ARG A 20 -16.60 10.88 12.76
C ARG A 20 -17.39 9.81 12.00
N ILE A 21 -16.74 8.68 11.76
CA ILE A 21 -17.23 7.63 10.87
C ILE A 21 -17.31 6.29 11.61
N ARG A 22 -18.41 5.57 11.39
CA ARG A 22 -18.69 4.32 12.10
C ARG A 22 -18.07 3.11 11.41
N THR A 23 -18.13 3.04 10.08
CA THR A 23 -17.74 1.84 9.32
C THR A 23 -16.57 2.11 8.38
N GLU A 24 -15.82 1.06 8.08
CA GLU A 24 -14.72 1.13 7.11
C GLU A 24 -15.23 1.53 5.72
N ASP A 25 -16.32 0.94 5.23
CA ASP A 25 -16.91 1.29 3.93
C ASP A 25 -17.28 2.76 3.81
N GLU A 26 -17.83 3.34 4.89
CA GLU A 26 -18.14 4.76 4.93
C GLU A 26 -16.85 5.60 4.92
N ALA A 27 -15.81 5.17 5.65
CA ALA A 27 -14.53 5.85 5.70
C ALA A 27 -13.82 5.79 4.35
N ILE A 28 -13.87 4.66 3.64
CA ILE A 28 -13.35 4.50 2.28
C ILE A 28 -14.05 5.47 1.32
N ARG A 29 -15.39 5.51 1.38
CA ARG A 29 -16.18 6.40 0.53
C ARG A 29 -15.86 7.87 0.76
N VAL A 30 -15.70 8.29 2.01
CA VAL A 30 -15.39 9.69 2.37
C VAL A 30 -13.92 10.04 2.07
N ALA A 31 -12.98 9.12 2.32
CA ALA A 31 -11.57 9.32 2.03
C ALA A 31 -11.24 9.25 0.53
N GLY A 32 -12.12 8.64 -0.27
CA GLY A 32 -11.93 8.44 -1.71
C GLY A 32 -10.89 7.36 -2.03
N GLY A 33 -10.60 6.46 -1.09
CA GLY A 33 -9.56 5.44 -1.22
C GLY A 33 -9.48 4.55 0.03
N PRO A 34 -8.56 3.56 0.05
CA PRO A 34 -8.42 2.66 1.19
C PRO A 34 -8.09 3.43 2.48
N VAL A 35 -8.62 2.92 3.58
CA VAL A 35 -8.37 3.42 4.93
C VAL A 35 -7.96 2.24 5.82
N PHE A 36 -7.30 2.52 6.93
CA PHE A 36 -7.07 1.52 7.95
C PHE A 36 -7.35 2.11 9.33
N LEU A 37 -7.68 1.25 10.29
CA LEU A 37 -7.84 1.67 11.68
C LEU A 37 -6.44 1.85 12.30
N ALA A 38 -6.00 3.10 12.38
CA ALA A 38 -4.75 3.46 13.02
C ALA A 38 -4.92 3.46 14.55
N VAL A 39 -3.88 3.01 15.25
CA VAL A 39 -3.77 3.08 16.71
C VAL A 39 -2.44 3.75 17.02
N GLU A 40 -2.49 4.98 17.51
CA GLU A 40 -1.29 5.79 17.78
C GLU A 40 -1.28 6.31 19.22
N GLU A 41 -0.09 6.31 19.82
CA GLU A 41 0.14 6.77 21.20
C GLU A 41 0.22 8.30 21.25
N LEU A 42 -0.46 8.89 22.24
CA LEU A 42 -0.30 10.30 22.56
C LEU A 42 1.09 10.53 23.17
N PRO A 43 1.71 11.69 22.94
CA PRO A 43 3.09 11.94 23.41
C PRO A 43 3.22 11.97 24.94
N GLU A 44 2.15 12.30 25.66
CA GLU A 44 2.14 12.41 27.12
C GLU A 44 2.24 11.05 27.83
N ALA A 45 2.91 11.06 28.98
CA ALA A 45 2.98 9.95 29.92
C ALA A 45 2.34 10.35 31.25
N TYR A 46 1.62 9.43 31.89
CA TYR A 46 0.93 9.70 33.14
C TYR A 46 1.40 8.74 34.24
N GLU A 47 1.55 9.25 35.45
CA GLU A 47 1.93 8.43 36.62
C GLU A 47 0.75 7.61 37.15
N THR A 48 -0.48 8.11 36.99
CA THR A 48 -1.70 7.42 37.43
C THR A 48 -2.79 7.45 36.34
N PRO A 49 -3.76 6.50 36.37
CA PRO A 49 -4.89 6.50 35.46
C PRO A 49 -5.75 7.76 35.56
N GLU A 50 -5.92 8.30 36.78
CA GLU A 50 -6.75 9.49 37.03
C GLU A 50 -6.14 10.74 36.38
N ALA A 51 -4.81 10.83 36.36
CA ALA A 51 -4.11 11.91 35.65
C ALA A 51 -4.34 11.82 34.13
N ALA A 52 -4.37 10.60 33.57
CA ALA A 52 -4.68 10.38 32.17
C ALA A 52 -6.15 10.72 31.83
N GLU A 53 -7.09 10.34 32.70
CA GLU A 53 -8.51 10.66 32.55
C GLU A 53 -8.79 12.16 32.64
N ALA A 54 -8.12 12.87 33.55
CA ALA A 54 -8.23 14.34 33.65
C ALA A 54 -7.72 15.05 32.39
N ALA A 55 -6.67 14.53 31.75
CA ALA A 55 -6.12 15.07 30.52
C ALA A 55 -6.92 14.71 29.27
N VAL A 56 -7.59 13.54 29.28
CA VAL A 56 -8.40 13.05 28.17
C VAL A 56 -9.80 12.71 28.69
N PRO A 57 -10.72 13.70 28.78
CA PRO A 57 -12.04 13.50 29.38
C PRO A 57 -12.89 12.37 28.76
N ASP A 58 -12.64 12.03 27.49
CA ASP A 58 -13.32 10.96 26.75
C ASP A 58 -12.56 9.62 26.76
N LEU A 59 -11.59 9.46 27.67
CA LEU A 59 -10.73 8.27 27.79
C LEU A 59 -11.57 6.98 27.90
N TYR A 60 -12.67 7.06 28.66
CA TYR A 60 -13.60 5.95 28.83
C TYR A 60 -14.93 6.20 28.09
N GLY A 61 -15.53 5.13 27.57
CA GLY A 61 -16.89 5.14 27.01
C GLY A 61 -17.01 5.43 25.51
N SER A 62 -16.07 6.17 24.91
CA SER A 62 -16.08 6.47 23.47
C SER A 62 -15.60 5.31 22.58
N GLY A 63 -14.72 4.46 23.13
CA GLY A 63 -13.97 3.44 22.39
C GLY A 63 -12.87 4.00 21.48
N VAL A 64 -12.76 5.34 21.39
CA VAL A 64 -11.75 6.07 20.61
C VAL A 64 -10.40 6.00 21.31
N TYR A 65 -10.38 6.10 22.64
CA TYR A 65 -9.16 6.03 23.42
C TYR A 65 -9.03 4.69 24.15
N GLU A 66 -7.79 4.33 24.47
CA GLU A 66 -7.45 3.21 25.32
C GLU A 66 -6.25 3.59 26.19
N LEU A 67 -6.26 3.09 27.42
CA LEU A 67 -5.18 3.29 28.38
C LEU A 67 -4.31 2.04 28.44
N LEU A 68 -3.01 2.21 28.26
CA LEU A 68 -2.01 1.14 28.28
C LEU A 68 -0.98 1.41 29.37
N TRP A 69 -0.50 0.35 30.02
CA TRP A 69 0.68 0.42 30.89
C TRP A 69 1.93 -0.01 30.12
N ARG A 70 2.90 0.90 29.97
CA ARG A 70 4.13 0.65 29.22
C ARG A 70 5.25 1.55 29.72
N ASP A 71 6.48 1.03 29.73
CA ASP A 71 7.67 1.81 30.11
C ASP A 71 7.51 2.51 31.47
N GLU A 72 6.97 1.78 32.45
CA GLU A 72 6.69 2.26 33.84
C GLU A 72 5.78 3.50 33.93
N CYS A 73 4.95 3.74 32.91
CA CYS A 73 3.97 4.81 32.92
C CYS A 73 2.67 4.43 32.20
N TRP A 74 1.60 5.18 32.49
CA TRP A 74 0.34 5.09 31.77
C TRP A 74 0.43 5.91 30.47
N ARG A 75 0.07 5.27 29.36
CA ARG A 75 0.03 5.85 28.02
C ARG A 75 -1.38 5.80 27.47
N VAL A 76 -1.80 6.87 26.81
CA VAL A 76 -3.09 6.90 26.11
C VAL A 76 -2.82 6.64 24.63
N VAL A 77 -3.56 5.70 24.05
CA VAL A 77 -3.59 5.49 22.60
C VAL A 77 -4.94 5.92 22.05
N MET A 78 -4.93 6.41 20.82
CA MET A 78 -6.11 6.84 20.09
C MET A 78 -6.30 6.00 18.84
N ARG A 79 -7.53 5.53 18.64
CA ARG A 79 -7.98 4.81 17.45
C ARG A 79 -8.69 5.76 16.51
N TYR A 80 -8.27 5.77 15.25
CA TYR A 80 -8.87 6.62 14.23
C TYR A 80 -8.77 6.00 12.84
N TRP A 81 -9.70 6.34 11.95
CA TRP A 81 -9.58 5.99 10.54
C TRP A 81 -8.48 6.83 9.91
N ARG A 82 -7.47 6.17 9.35
CA ARG A 82 -6.40 6.84 8.62
C ARG A 82 -6.50 6.49 7.14
N PRO A 83 -6.65 7.49 6.25
CA PRO A 83 -6.50 7.26 4.82
C PRO A 83 -5.13 6.66 4.54
N ALA A 84 -5.10 5.58 3.78
CA ALA A 84 -3.86 5.05 3.25
C ALA A 84 -3.16 6.14 2.42
N PRO A 85 -1.83 6.10 2.32
CA PRO A 85 -1.14 6.93 1.34
C PRO A 85 -1.67 6.63 -0.07
N PRO A 86 -1.58 7.58 -1.01
CA PRO A 86 -1.97 7.35 -2.39
C PRO A 86 -1.34 6.05 -2.92
N ALA A 87 -2.17 5.16 -3.47
CA ALA A 87 -1.71 3.87 -3.95
C ALA A 87 -0.91 4.04 -5.26
N PRO A 88 0.11 3.22 -5.51
CA PRO A 88 0.87 3.27 -6.75
C PRO A 88 -0.02 2.97 -7.96
N VAL A 89 0.28 3.61 -9.09
CA VAL A 89 -0.39 3.38 -10.38
C VAL A 89 0.53 2.58 -11.28
N ALA A 90 0.10 1.39 -11.68
CA ALA A 90 0.92 0.47 -12.46
C ALA A 90 0.07 -0.59 -13.18
N ARG A 91 0.65 -1.29 -14.16
CA ARG A 91 -0.03 -2.39 -14.86
C ARG A 91 0.00 -3.72 -14.11
N THR A 92 1.00 -3.91 -13.25
CA THR A 92 1.21 -5.15 -12.48
C THR A 92 1.65 -4.82 -11.06
N GLY A 93 1.44 -5.76 -10.13
CA GLY A 93 1.90 -5.61 -8.76
C GLY A 93 3.42 -5.44 -8.65
N GLU A 94 4.19 -6.08 -9.53
CA GLU A 94 5.65 -5.93 -9.55
C GLU A 94 6.10 -4.52 -10.00
N ALA A 95 5.44 -3.95 -11.01
CA ALA A 95 5.70 -2.58 -11.43
C ALA A 95 5.30 -1.58 -10.33
N ALA A 96 4.20 -1.83 -9.62
CA ALA A 96 3.72 -0.99 -8.52
C ALA A 96 4.77 -0.80 -7.41
N VAL A 97 5.53 -1.85 -7.08
CA VAL A 97 6.54 -1.79 -6.01
C VAL A 97 7.94 -1.38 -6.48
N ARG A 98 8.22 -1.41 -7.79
CA ARG A 98 9.55 -1.10 -8.34
C ARG A 98 9.62 0.25 -9.02
N LYS A 99 8.72 0.50 -9.97
CA LYS A 99 8.71 1.69 -10.83
C LYS A 99 7.26 2.04 -11.18
N PRO A 100 6.46 2.53 -10.22
CA PRO A 100 5.11 2.99 -10.51
C PRO A 100 5.13 4.21 -11.42
N LEU A 101 4.08 4.39 -12.21
CA LEU A 101 3.88 5.56 -13.08
C LEU A 101 3.62 6.84 -12.27
N GLY A 102 3.09 6.66 -11.06
CA GLY A 102 2.73 7.72 -10.12
C GLY A 102 1.95 7.14 -8.96
N HIS A 103 1.33 8.00 -8.17
CA HIS A 103 0.46 7.58 -7.07
C HIS A 103 -0.88 8.31 -7.16
N ALA A 104 -1.96 7.61 -6.83
CA ALA A 104 -3.32 8.10 -6.94
C ALA A 104 -4.13 7.72 -5.70
N ARG A 105 -4.98 8.62 -5.24
CA ARG A 105 -5.92 8.31 -4.16
C ARG A 105 -7.25 7.83 -4.72
N THR A 106 -7.72 8.46 -5.79
CA THR A 106 -9.03 8.19 -6.41
C THR A 106 -8.89 7.48 -7.76
N PRO A 107 -9.96 6.82 -8.25
CA PRO A 107 -9.96 6.28 -9.61
C PRO A 107 -9.77 7.35 -10.69
N ASP A 108 -10.22 8.58 -10.44
CA ASP A 108 -10.03 9.70 -11.37
C ASP A 108 -8.58 10.17 -11.45
N ASP A 109 -7.88 10.24 -10.31
CA ASP A 109 -6.43 10.54 -10.28
C ASP A 109 -5.64 9.46 -11.03
N ALA A 110 -6.01 8.19 -10.83
CA ALA A 110 -5.38 7.07 -11.51
C ALA A 110 -5.66 7.10 -13.02
N ARG A 111 -6.89 7.42 -13.42
CA ARG A 111 -7.26 7.62 -14.83
C ARG A 111 -6.47 8.75 -15.47
N ALA A 112 -6.18 9.83 -14.76
CA ALA A 112 -5.37 10.92 -15.29
C ALA A 112 -3.94 10.47 -15.64
N LEU A 113 -3.37 9.52 -14.88
CA LEU A 113 -2.05 8.94 -15.14
C LEU A 113 -2.07 7.86 -16.24
N LEU A 114 -3.13 7.06 -16.30
CA LEU A 114 -3.26 5.93 -17.23
C LEU A 114 -3.91 6.29 -18.57
N GLU A 115 -4.58 7.44 -18.67
CA GLU A 115 -5.49 7.82 -19.77
C GLU A 115 -6.59 6.78 -20.06
N THR A 116 -6.90 5.92 -19.09
CA THR A 116 -7.86 4.81 -19.20
C THR A 116 -8.55 4.64 -17.84
N PRO A 117 -9.82 4.18 -17.79
CA PRO A 117 -10.45 3.85 -16.52
C PRO A 117 -9.57 2.93 -15.67
N ALA A 118 -9.52 3.18 -14.37
CA ALA A 118 -8.64 2.48 -13.44
C ALA A 118 -9.47 1.76 -12.38
N GLU A 119 -9.00 0.59 -11.97
CA GLU A 119 -9.54 -0.15 -10.83
C GLU A 119 -8.45 -0.37 -9.78
N LEU A 120 -8.87 -0.41 -8.52
CA LEU A 120 -8.00 -0.78 -7.43
C LEU A 120 -7.90 -2.31 -7.40
N ALA A 121 -6.69 -2.83 -7.60
CA ALA A 121 -6.41 -4.25 -7.63
C ALA A 121 -5.52 -4.65 -6.46
N GLN A 122 -5.67 -5.91 -6.05
CA GLN A 122 -4.77 -6.56 -5.11
C GLN A 122 -4.11 -7.74 -5.81
N GLU A 123 -2.78 -7.78 -5.80
CA GLU A 123 -2.01 -8.85 -6.43
C GLU A 123 -0.94 -9.38 -5.47
N THR A 124 -0.85 -10.69 -5.36
CA THR A 124 0.21 -11.35 -4.59
C THR A 124 1.45 -11.50 -5.45
N LEU A 125 2.55 -10.88 -5.02
CA LEU A 125 3.84 -11.00 -5.70
C LEU A 125 4.33 -12.46 -5.69
N PRO A 126 5.05 -12.89 -6.75
CA PRO A 126 5.48 -14.29 -6.89
C PRO A 126 6.58 -14.70 -5.91
N ASN A 127 7.32 -13.74 -5.34
CA ASN A 127 8.41 -14.04 -4.42
C ASN A 127 7.89 -14.53 -3.07
N LEU A 128 8.31 -15.74 -2.69
CA LEU A 128 8.04 -16.33 -1.39
C LEU A 128 9.23 -16.15 -0.45
N TYR A 129 8.96 -15.71 0.77
CA TYR A 129 9.91 -15.49 1.85
C TYR A 129 9.79 -16.59 2.90
N ILE A 130 10.92 -17.04 3.42
CA ILE A 130 10.97 -18.13 4.41
C ILE A 130 10.33 -17.69 5.72
N ASP A 131 10.56 -16.44 6.13
CA ASP A 131 10.04 -15.90 7.37
C ASP A 131 9.52 -14.47 7.20
N HIS A 132 8.72 -14.05 8.18
CA HIS A 132 8.15 -12.71 8.26
C HIS A 132 9.25 -11.61 8.31
N LYS A 133 10.41 -11.90 8.91
CA LYS A 133 11.49 -10.94 9.10
C LYS A 133 12.16 -10.57 7.77
N GLN A 134 12.38 -11.54 6.88
CA GLN A 134 12.93 -11.32 5.55
C GLN A 134 11.99 -10.50 4.68
N LEU A 135 10.68 -10.82 4.74
CA LEU A 135 9.67 -10.05 4.04
C LEU A 135 9.65 -8.60 4.56
N MET A 136 9.55 -8.40 5.87
CA MET A 136 9.53 -7.07 6.48
C MET A 136 10.81 -6.27 6.25
N LYS A 137 11.97 -6.93 6.12
CA LYS A 137 13.22 -6.24 5.76
C LYS A 137 13.14 -5.62 4.36
N ARG A 138 12.45 -6.28 3.42
CA ARG A 138 12.38 -5.83 2.03
C ARG A 138 11.16 -4.94 1.76
N TRP A 139 10.04 -5.22 2.41
CA TRP A 139 8.74 -4.61 2.11
C TRP A 139 8.08 -3.95 3.32
N GLY A 140 8.81 -3.77 4.42
CA GLY A 140 8.27 -3.25 5.67
C GLY A 140 7.60 -1.88 5.50
N ASP A 141 8.11 -1.02 4.63
CA ASP A 141 7.50 0.29 4.35
C ASP A 141 6.14 0.15 3.65
N VAL A 142 6.04 -0.75 2.66
CA VAL A 142 4.79 -1.05 1.95
C VAL A 142 3.75 -1.63 2.91
N VAL A 143 4.15 -2.57 3.78
CA VAL A 143 3.25 -3.16 4.78
C VAL A 143 2.81 -2.13 5.84
N ARG A 144 3.74 -1.35 6.39
CA ARG A 144 3.42 -0.30 7.38
C ARG A 144 2.54 0.80 6.82
N SER A 145 2.59 1.04 5.50
CA SER A 145 1.75 2.02 4.84
C SER A 145 0.29 1.57 4.66
N GLY A 146 -0.02 0.29 4.89
CA GLY A 146 -1.33 -0.30 4.62
C GLY A 146 -1.58 -0.62 3.14
N LEU A 147 -0.64 -0.32 2.24
CA LEU A 147 -0.72 -0.70 0.82
C LEU A 147 -0.27 -2.13 0.55
N GLY A 148 0.39 -2.77 1.52
CA GLY A 148 0.83 -4.15 1.46
C GLY A 148 0.27 -4.99 2.60
N GLU A 149 -0.08 -6.22 2.29
CA GLU A 149 -0.52 -7.23 3.25
C GLU A 149 0.35 -8.47 3.11
N ILE A 150 0.66 -9.09 4.24
CA ILE A 150 1.43 -10.32 4.27
C ILE A 150 0.46 -11.48 4.23
N VAL A 151 0.63 -12.35 3.23
CA VAL A 151 -0.20 -13.53 3.05
C VAL A 151 0.66 -14.79 3.13
N GLU A 152 0.13 -15.85 3.74
CA GLU A 152 0.80 -17.15 3.78
C GLU A 152 0.43 -17.97 2.54
N ARG A 153 1.45 -18.52 1.88
CA ARG A 153 1.29 -19.46 0.76
C ARG A 153 2.33 -20.56 0.87
N GLU A 154 1.89 -21.81 0.77
CA GLU A 154 2.78 -22.98 0.71
C GLU A 154 3.75 -23.05 1.92
N GLY A 155 3.28 -22.65 3.11
CA GLY A 155 4.10 -22.60 4.32
C GLY A 155 5.19 -21.50 4.31
N ARG A 156 5.06 -20.52 3.41
CA ARG A 156 5.95 -19.36 3.26
C ARG A 156 5.13 -18.07 3.24
N PHE A 157 5.81 -16.92 3.28
CA PHE A 157 5.17 -15.60 3.28
C PHE A 157 5.31 -14.92 1.92
N ALA A 158 4.26 -14.28 1.44
CA ALA A 158 4.26 -13.46 0.22
C ALA A 158 3.69 -12.07 0.51
N LEU A 159 4.03 -11.10 -0.32
CA LEU A 159 3.45 -9.75 -0.25
C LEU A 159 2.28 -9.64 -1.22
N ARG A 160 1.10 -9.31 -0.70
CA ARG A 160 -0.06 -8.86 -1.47
C ARG A 160 -0.06 -7.33 -1.52
N VAL A 161 -0.01 -6.75 -2.71
CA VAL A 161 0.12 -5.30 -2.92
C VAL A 161 -1.19 -4.75 -3.48
N THR A 162 -1.61 -3.61 -2.95
CA THR A 162 -2.76 -2.84 -3.45
C THR A 162 -2.26 -1.71 -4.36
N PHE A 163 -2.78 -1.63 -5.58
CA PHE A 163 -2.37 -0.65 -6.58
C PHE A 163 -3.49 -0.36 -7.60
N TRP A 164 -3.41 0.78 -8.28
CA TRP A 164 -4.31 1.12 -9.38
C TRP A 164 -3.81 0.53 -10.69
N ARG A 165 -4.66 -0.23 -11.38
CA ARG A 165 -4.36 -0.80 -12.70
C ARG A 165 -5.38 -0.36 -13.76
N PRO A 166 -5.00 -0.31 -15.04
CA PRO A 166 -5.93 0.04 -16.10
C PRO A 166 -6.96 -1.08 -16.29
N MET A 167 -8.24 -0.69 -16.28
CA MET A 167 -9.34 -1.56 -16.66
C MET A 167 -9.31 -1.82 -18.16
N HIS A 168 -9.48 -3.07 -18.54
CA HIS A 168 -9.58 -3.49 -19.93
C HIS A 168 -10.50 -4.69 -20.04
N ALA A 169 -11.11 -4.87 -21.21
CA ALA A 169 -11.91 -6.06 -21.48
C ALA A 169 -11.03 -7.32 -21.39
N PRO A 170 -11.55 -8.45 -20.85
CA PRO A 170 -10.81 -9.70 -20.81
C PRO A 170 -10.28 -10.07 -22.21
N GLY A 171 -9.00 -10.43 -22.29
CA GLY A 171 -8.34 -10.79 -23.56
C GLY A 171 -7.89 -9.60 -24.42
N VAL A 172 -8.16 -8.35 -24.01
CA VAL A 172 -7.68 -7.14 -24.70
C VAL A 172 -6.59 -6.49 -23.86
N ALA A 173 -5.38 -6.33 -24.40
CA ALA A 173 -4.34 -5.60 -23.68
C ALA A 173 -4.77 -4.13 -23.46
N ALA A 174 -4.69 -3.65 -22.22
CA ALA A 174 -4.92 -2.23 -21.94
C ALA A 174 -3.96 -1.36 -22.77
N PRO A 175 -4.38 -0.19 -23.27
CA PRO A 175 -3.50 0.74 -23.95
C PRO A 175 -2.34 1.16 -23.04
N LEU A 176 -1.20 1.51 -23.63
CA LEU A 176 -0.04 1.99 -22.89
C LEU A 176 -0.29 3.42 -22.41
N ALA A 177 0.07 3.69 -21.15
CA ALA A 177 0.03 5.04 -20.60
C ALA A 177 1.03 5.96 -21.35
N PRO A 178 0.86 7.29 -21.33
CA PRO A 178 1.80 8.23 -21.97
C PRO A 178 3.27 7.97 -21.64
N ALA A 179 3.59 7.81 -20.35
CA ALA A 179 4.95 7.56 -19.91
C ALA A 179 5.51 6.22 -20.45
N GLU A 180 4.67 5.19 -20.55
CA GLU A 180 5.06 3.88 -21.10
C GLU A 180 5.30 3.95 -22.61
N ARG A 181 4.47 4.73 -23.33
CA ARG A 181 4.67 4.99 -24.77
C ARG A 181 5.99 5.72 -25.03
N THR A 182 6.31 6.72 -24.20
CA THR A 182 7.58 7.44 -24.28
C THR A 182 8.76 6.51 -23.99
N GLU A 183 8.71 5.72 -22.92
CA GLU A 183 9.78 4.77 -22.59
C GLU A 183 9.97 3.72 -23.71
N LEU A 184 8.88 3.22 -24.30
CA LEU A 184 8.97 2.30 -25.42
C LEU A 184 9.60 2.96 -26.65
N ALA A 185 9.21 4.19 -26.97
CA ALA A 185 9.80 4.95 -28.07
C ALA A 185 11.30 5.21 -27.86
N GLU A 186 11.71 5.54 -26.64
CA GLU A 186 13.13 5.70 -26.27
C GLU A 186 13.91 4.40 -26.43
N ARG A 187 13.34 3.27 -26.01
CA ARG A 187 13.98 1.95 -26.16
C ARG A 187 14.07 1.50 -27.61
N LEU A 188 13.12 1.88 -28.45
CA LEU A 188 13.15 1.62 -29.90
C LEU A 188 14.14 2.53 -30.62
N ALA A 189 14.31 3.77 -30.16
CA ALA A 189 15.28 4.72 -30.71
C ALA A 189 16.71 4.48 -30.20
N ALA A 190 16.88 3.78 -29.07
CA ALA A 190 18.19 3.44 -28.54
C ALA A 190 18.95 2.55 -29.53
N PRO A 191 20.21 2.88 -29.86
CA PRO A 191 21.02 2.03 -30.73
C PRO A 191 21.14 0.65 -30.10
N LEU A 192 20.90 -0.39 -30.92
CA LEU A 192 21.19 -1.76 -30.53
C LEU A 192 22.63 -1.81 -30.04
N LYS A 193 22.85 -2.33 -28.83
CA LYS A 193 24.21 -2.55 -28.35
C LYS A 193 24.91 -3.42 -29.40
N PRO A 194 26.03 -2.97 -29.99
CA PRO A 194 26.78 -3.82 -30.91
C PRO A 194 27.09 -5.10 -30.15
N ASP A 195 26.80 -6.22 -30.80
CA ASP A 195 26.85 -7.56 -30.24
C ASP A 195 28.09 -7.71 -29.34
N ALA A 196 27.86 -7.91 -28.04
CA ALA A 196 28.84 -8.69 -27.30
C ALA A 196 28.88 -10.02 -28.04
N GLN A 197 30.06 -10.38 -28.55
CA GLN A 197 30.31 -11.64 -29.25
C GLN A 197 29.56 -12.73 -28.47
N GLN A 198 28.53 -13.31 -29.08
CA GLN A 198 27.92 -14.51 -28.53
C GLN A 198 29.02 -15.56 -28.66
N ASP A 199 29.78 -15.78 -27.58
CA ASP A 199 30.70 -16.90 -27.49
C ASP A 199 29.90 -18.14 -27.88
N GLU A 200 30.43 -18.85 -28.88
CA GLU A 200 29.87 -20.00 -29.58
C GLU A 200 28.68 -20.62 -28.85
N LEU A 201 27.46 -20.30 -29.29
CA LEU A 201 26.35 -21.22 -29.08
C LEU A 201 26.76 -22.49 -29.81
N ASP A 202 27.08 -23.55 -29.06
CA ASP A 202 27.22 -24.90 -29.59
C ASP A 202 25.87 -25.32 -30.18
N ILE A 203 25.56 -24.87 -31.40
CA ILE A 203 24.48 -25.38 -32.24
C ILE A 203 24.99 -26.67 -32.87
N GLY A 204 25.30 -27.65 -32.02
CA GLY A 204 25.76 -28.98 -32.43
C GLY A 204 24.77 -30.02 -31.96
N LEU A 205 23.64 -30.19 -32.65
CA LEU A 205 22.73 -31.32 -32.40
C LEU A 205 21.76 -31.62 -33.55
N PHE A 206 22.17 -31.50 -34.81
CA PHE A 206 21.41 -32.05 -35.95
C PHE A 206 22.30 -32.52 -37.12
N GLU A 207 23.29 -33.37 -36.85
CA GLU A 207 23.92 -34.29 -37.83
C GLU A 207 24.22 -35.55 -36.99
N ASP A 208 23.73 -36.77 -37.20
CA ASP A 208 23.29 -37.52 -38.38
C ASP A 208 22.09 -38.43 -38.03
N LEU A 209 21.10 -38.50 -38.92
CA LEU A 209 20.22 -39.67 -39.05
C LEU A 209 20.30 -40.12 -40.52
N ALA A 210 21.31 -40.94 -40.80
CA ALA A 210 21.41 -41.78 -42.00
C ALA A 210 20.85 -43.17 -41.71
#